data_AF-A0A2V8PVF9-F1
#
_entry.id   AF-A0A2V8PVF9-F1
#
_cell.length_a   1.000
_cell.length_b   1.000
_cell.length_c   1.000
_cell.angle_alpha   90.00
_cell.angle_beta   90.00
_cell.angle_gamma   90.00
#
_symmetry.space_group_name_H-M   'P 1'
#
loop_
_entity.id
_entity.type
_entity.pdbx_description
1 polymer ?
#
loop_
_entity_poly.entity_id
_entity_poly.type
_entity_poly.pdbx_seq_one_letter_code
_entity_poly.pdbx_strand_id
1 'polypeptide(L)'
;MNYSRIPACVSLTVLSFAISLVAQISSSQQKSTASTPQQPPSVENTSKPEDCPEAEQLRKNVQQLNAEVQRLKRKVTELEKDRLASTIQEQLEKEEQRGEGLQLHLLEIAEKETPLQLRLDQVNSQLRPENLDRALSGIGSVHPENAREELRRQLITESQRLIYQLKIDYAHKPRLQQLMQQYSDSK
;
A
#
# COMPACT_ATOMS: atom_id res chain seq x y z
N MET A 1 21.14 -6.93 -43.71
CA MET A 1 19.95 -7.79 -43.90
C MET A 1 19.75 -8.59 -42.64
N ASN A 2 18.50 -8.88 -42.26
CA ASN A 2 18.05 -9.73 -41.13
C ASN A 2 18.05 -9.02 -39.75
N TYR A 3 17.00 -9.00 -38.90
CA TYR A 3 15.60 -9.45 -38.91
C TYR A 3 14.83 -8.50 -37.94
N SER A 4 13.72 -7.92 -38.39
CA SER A 4 12.34 -8.24 -37.97
C SER A 4 12.00 -8.07 -36.49
N ARG A 5 11.26 -6.98 -36.24
CA ARG A 5 10.15 -6.76 -35.29
C ARG A 5 9.67 -8.00 -34.51
N ILE A 6 9.65 -7.87 -33.19
CA ILE A 6 9.00 -8.79 -32.24
C ILE A 6 7.81 -8.06 -31.59
N PRO A 7 6.62 -8.71 -31.50
CA PRO A 7 5.35 -8.07 -31.20
C PRO A 7 5.08 -7.81 -29.71
N ALA A 8 4.45 -6.67 -29.46
CA ALA A 8 3.79 -6.30 -28.20
C ALA A 8 2.55 -7.18 -27.98
N CYS A 9 2.70 -8.35 -27.36
CA CYS A 9 1.57 -9.22 -26.99
C CYS A 9 1.97 -10.31 -25.97
N VAL A 10 2.54 -9.94 -24.81
CA VAL A 10 2.72 -10.92 -23.69
C VAL A 10 2.39 -10.34 -22.30
N SER A 11 2.05 -9.05 -22.18
CA SER A 11 1.94 -8.39 -20.86
C SER A 11 0.56 -8.45 -20.18
N LEU A 12 -0.45 -9.14 -20.73
CA LEU A 12 -1.84 -9.02 -20.22
C LEU A 12 -2.47 -10.28 -19.60
N THR A 13 -1.75 -11.40 -19.45
CA THR A 13 -2.36 -12.67 -19.00
C THR A 13 -1.83 -13.21 -17.66
N VAL A 14 -1.27 -12.36 -16.79
CA VAL A 14 -0.87 -12.78 -15.42
C VAL A 14 -1.78 -12.19 -14.33
N LEU A 15 -2.74 -11.32 -14.68
CA LEU A 15 -3.57 -10.60 -13.70
C LEU A 15 -4.94 -11.23 -13.39
N SER A 16 -5.14 -12.55 -13.62
CA SER A 16 -6.47 -13.18 -13.41
C SER A 16 -6.50 -14.45 -12.56
N PHE A 17 -5.44 -14.81 -11.83
CA PHE A 17 -5.42 -16.06 -11.05
C PHE A 17 -5.45 -15.89 -9.52
N ALA A 18 -5.65 -14.67 -9.01
CA ALA A 18 -5.58 -14.39 -7.56
C ALA A 18 -6.93 -14.22 -6.84
N ILE A 19 -8.09 -14.42 -7.50
CA ILE A 19 -9.42 -14.12 -6.91
C ILE A 19 -10.32 -15.37 -6.77
N SER A 20 -9.79 -16.60 -6.79
CA SER A 20 -10.64 -17.78 -6.56
C SER A 20 -9.95 -18.86 -5.75
N LEU A 21 -9.70 -18.59 -4.46
CA LEU A 21 -9.44 -19.64 -3.49
C LEU A 21 -9.78 -19.21 -2.03
N VAL A 22 -10.98 -18.69 -1.78
CA VAL A 22 -11.50 -18.41 -0.41
C VAL A 22 -12.94 -18.93 -0.21
N ALA A 23 -13.30 -20.03 -0.86
CA ALA A 23 -14.57 -20.68 -0.56
C ALA A 23 -14.51 -22.16 -0.89
N GLN A 24 -14.13 -22.98 0.09
CA GLN A 24 -14.75 -24.27 0.41
C GLN A 24 -13.82 -25.05 1.36
N ILE A 25 -14.37 -25.43 2.52
CA ILE A 25 -14.38 -26.78 3.11
C ILE A 25 -14.77 -26.61 4.59
N SER A 26 -16.08 -26.59 4.82
CA SER A 26 -16.71 -26.82 6.13
C SER A 26 -17.95 -27.67 5.88
N SER A 27 -17.78 -28.99 5.79
CA SER A 27 -18.85 -29.97 6.01
C SER A 27 -18.34 -31.41 5.86
N SER A 28 -18.21 -32.13 6.97
CA SER A 28 -18.46 -33.58 7.03
C SER A 28 -18.60 -34.06 8.47
N GLN A 29 -19.85 -34.06 8.97
CA GLN A 29 -20.32 -34.99 10.00
C GLN A 29 -20.89 -36.23 9.30
N GLN A 30 -20.46 -37.43 9.72
CA GLN A 30 -21.20 -38.70 9.68
C GLN A 30 -20.30 -39.74 10.40
N LYS A 31 -20.62 -40.24 11.60
CA LYS A 31 -21.70 -41.18 11.96
C LYS A 31 -21.67 -42.46 11.12
N SER A 32 -21.00 -43.48 11.65
CA SER A 32 -21.11 -44.94 11.40
C SER A 32 -19.99 -45.57 12.26
N THR A 33 -20.12 -46.66 13.03
CA THR A 33 -20.91 -47.89 12.93
C THR A 33 -21.00 -48.58 14.30
N ALA A 34 -22.12 -49.26 14.57
CA ALA A 34 -22.23 -50.29 15.59
C ALA A 34 -22.25 -51.67 14.91
N SER A 35 -21.36 -52.57 15.30
CA SER A 35 -21.51 -54.03 15.19
C SER A 35 -20.43 -54.78 15.99
N THR A 36 -20.88 -55.42 17.07
CA THR A 36 -20.32 -56.63 17.73
C THR A 36 -20.51 -57.83 16.76
N PRO A 37 -19.75 -58.95 16.74
CA PRO A 37 -19.17 -59.69 17.90
C PRO A 37 -17.78 -60.35 17.72
N GLN A 38 -17.04 -60.53 18.83
CA GLN A 38 -16.46 -61.81 19.31
C GLN A 38 -15.35 -61.61 20.36
N GLN A 39 -15.61 -62.13 21.56
CA GLN A 39 -14.71 -62.54 22.65
C GLN A 39 -14.40 -64.06 22.47
N PRO A 40 -13.53 -64.82 23.22
CA PRO A 40 -12.61 -64.58 24.38
C PRO A 40 -11.15 -65.11 24.11
N PRO A 41 -10.23 -65.31 25.11
CA PRO A 41 -10.34 -65.19 26.57
C PRO A 41 -9.25 -64.34 27.27
N SER A 42 -9.53 -64.04 28.55
CA SER A 42 -8.65 -64.00 29.74
C SER A 42 -7.29 -63.31 29.60
N VAL A 43 -6.86 -62.45 30.53
CA VAL A 43 -6.55 -62.82 31.91
C VAL A 43 -6.62 -61.55 32.79
N GLU A 44 -7.49 -61.63 33.79
CA GLU A 44 -7.35 -60.92 35.06
C GLU A 44 -6.02 -61.34 35.70
N ASN A 45 -5.03 -60.47 35.72
CA ASN A 45 -3.87 -60.62 36.58
C ASN A 45 -3.54 -59.27 37.21
N THR A 46 -4.17 -59.04 38.35
CA THR A 46 -3.52 -58.44 39.52
C THR A 46 -2.11 -59.02 39.65
N SER A 47 -1.10 -58.31 39.16
CA SER A 47 0.27 -58.53 39.56
C SER A 47 0.93 -57.19 39.86
N LYS A 48 1.35 -57.10 41.12
CA LYS A 48 2.34 -56.18 41.67
C LYS A 48 3.56 -56.05 40.74
N PRO A 49 4.32 -54.94 40.85
CA PRO A 49 5.32 -54.55 39.88
C PRO A 49 6.50 -55.54 39.91
N GLU A 50 6.73 -56.22 38.79
CA GLU A 50 8.06 -56.75 38.48
C GLU A 50 8.81 -55.68 37.69
N ASP A 51 9.93 -55.23 38.26
CA ASP A 51 10.82 -54.24 37.70
C ASP A 51 11.53 -54.81 36.46
N CYS A 52 10.87 -54.75 35.30
CA CYS A 52 11.54 -54.93 34.01
C CYS A 52 12.36 -53.67 33.70
N PRO A 53 13.68 -53.75 33.49
CA PRO A 53 14.53 -52.58 33.20
C PRO A 53 14.09 -51.83 31.92
N GLU A 54 13.42 -52.53 31.01
CA GLU A 54 12.83 -51.98 29.78
C GLU A 54 11.62 -51.06 30.06
N ALA A 55 10.78 -51.39 31.05
CA ALA A 55 9.65 -50.55 31.46
C ALA A 55 10.14 -49.23 32.09
N GLU A 56 11.25 -49.26 32.83
CA GLU A 56 11.89 -48.05 33.35
C GLU A 56 12.51 -47.19 32.24
N GLN A 57 13.15 -47.80 31.23
CA GLN A 57 13.67 -47.09 30.08
C GLN A 57 12.56 -46.43 29.27
N LEU A 58 11.44 -47.12 29.06
CA LEU A 58 10.28 -46.56 28.39
C LEU A 58 9.69 -45.39 29.18
N ARG A 59 9.60 -45.50 30.51
CA ARG A 59 9.17 -44.38 31.39
C ARG A 59 10.11 -43.18 31.25
N LYS A 60 11.43 -43.39 31.23
CA LYS A 60 12.43 -42.32 31.03
C LYS A 60 12.27 -41.64 29.67
N ASN A 61 12.07 -42.41 28.59
CA ASN A 61 11.81 -41.88 27.26
C ASN A 61 10.51 -41.06 27.23
N VAL A 62 9.42 -41.57 27.78
CA VAL A 62 8.14 -40.84 27.88
C VAL A 62 8.30 -39.53 28.66
N GLN A 63 9.06 -39.53 29.74
CA GLN A 63 9.37 -38.32 30.51
C GLN A 63 10.19 -37.31 29.70
N GLN A 64 11.22 -37.77 28.98
CA GLN A 64 12.03 -36.93 28.10
C GLN A 64 11.21 -36.31 26.96
N LEU A 65 10.41 -37.12 26.25
CA LEU A 65 9.53 -36.64 25.20
C LEU A 65 8.51 -35.63 25.74
N ASN A 66 7.97 -35.84 26.94
CA ASN A 66 7.04 -34.89 27.54
C ASN A 66 7.73 -33.55 27.87
N ALA A 67 8.97 -33.59 28.37
CA ALA A 67 9.77 -32.39 28.59
C ALA A 67 10.10 -31.65 27.28
N GLU A 68 10.39 -32.38 26.22
CA GLU A 68 10.61 -31.81 24.87
C GLU A 68 9.34 -31.20 24.29
N VAL A 69 8.19 -31.87 24.42
CA VAL A 69 6.89 -31.32 23.99
C VAL A 69 6.57 -30.04 24.75
N GLN A 70 6.83 -29.98 26.06
CA GLN A 70 6.65 -28.74 26.82
C GLN A 70 7.58 -27.62 26.36
N ARG A 71 8.84 -27.95 26.04
CA ARG A 71 9.80 -26.98 25.50
C ARG A 71 9.38 -26.46 24.12
N LEU A 72 8.95 -27.35 23.23
CA LEU A 72 8.46 -27.00 21.90
C LEU A 72 7.20 -26.14 21.99
N LYS A 73 6.25 -26.47 22.88
CA LYS A 73 5.07 -25.64 23.12
C LYS A 73 5.46 -24.22 23.52
N ARG A 74 6.40 -24.05 24.46
CA ARG A 74 6.91 -22.71 24.85
C ARG A 74 7.52 -21.99 23.66
N LYS A 75 8.38 -22.67 22.89
CA LYS A 75 9.02 -22.08 21.71
C LYS A 75 8.02 -21.68 20.62
N VAL A 76 6.98 -22.47 20.39
CA VAL A 76 5.90 -22.13 19.45
C VAL A 76 5.18 -20.87 19.93
N THR A 77 4.80 -20.79 21.22
CA THR A 77 4.15 -19.58 21.75
C THR A 77 5.03 -18.33 21.70
N GLU A 78 6.35 -18.50 21.79
CA GLU A 78 7.32 -17.41 21.64
C GLU A 78 7.43 -16.95 20.18
N LEU A 79 7.63 -17.88 19.25
CA LEU A 79 7.69 -17.59 17.81
C LEU A 79 6.37 -17.00 17.28
N GLU A 80 5.23 -17.43 17.79
CA GLU A 80 3.92 -16.85 17.45
C GLU A 80 3.84 -15.38 17.89
N LYS A 81 4.33 -15.05 19.09
CA LYS A 81 4.39 -13.66 19.58
C LYS A 81 5.34 -12.81 18.73
N ASP A 82 6.52 -13.32 18.41
CA ASP A 82 7.50 -12.61 17.57
C ASP A 82 6.93 -12.34 16.18
N ARG A 83 6.22 -13.31 15.60
CA ARG A 83 5.55 -13.13 14.31
C ARG A 83 4.48 -12.03 14.37
N LEU A 84 3.67 -12.02 15.43
CA LEU A 84 2.66 -10.97 15.63
C LEU A 84 3.31 -9.60 15.81
N ALA A 85 4.40 -9.51 16.58
CA ALA A 85 5.15 -8.27 16.76
C ALA A 85 5.70 -7.73 15.43
N SER A 86 6.31 -8.60 14.61
CA SER A 86 6.81 -8.24 13.27
C SER A 86 5.68 -7.73 12.37
N THR A 87 4.54 -8.43 12.34
CA THR A 87 3.39 -8.02 11.51
C THR A 87 2.84 -6.67 11.95
N ILE A 88 2.76 -6.40 13.26
CA ILE A 88 2.32 -5.10 13.77
C ILE A 88 3.31 -4.00 13.37
N GLN A 89 4.61 -4.25 13.48
CA GLN A 89 5.64 -3.29 13.07
C GLN A 89 5.54 -2.95 11.58
N GLU A 90 5.42 -3.96 10.71
CA GLU A 90 5.25 -3.77 9.26
C GLU A 90 3.98 -2.96 8.92
N GLN A 91 2.88 -3.22 9.65
CA GLN A 91 1.65 -2.46 9.48
C GLN A 91 1.81 -1.00 9.91
N LEU A 92 2.45 -0.76 11.06
CA LEU A 92 2.71 0.60 11.54
C LEU A 92 3.60 1.38 10.57
N GLU A 93 4.67 0.76 10.08
CA GLU A 93 5.58 1.38 9.10
C GLU A 93 4.86 1.70 7.79
N LYS A 94 4.02 0.78 7.29
CA LYS A 94 3.23 1.03 6.08
C LYS A 94 2.25 2.19 6.25
N GLU A 95 1.60 2.28 7.40
CA GLU A 95 0.71 3.39 7.71
C GLU A 95 1.46 4.71 7.89
N GLU A 96 2.67 4.69 8.45
CA GLU A 96 3.56 5.86 8.54
C GLU A 96 3.97 6.34 7.15
N GLN A 97 4.49 5.45 6.29
CA GLN A 97 4.85 5.76 4.91
C GLN A 97 3.69 6.34 4.10
N ARG A 98 2.47 5.82 4.31
CA ARG A 98 1.26 6.35 3.66
C ARG A 98 0.95 7.78 4.12
N GLY A 99 1.08 8.06 5.41
CA GLY A 99 0.90 9.39 5.98
C GLY A 99 1.94 10.39 5.46
N GLU A 100 3.21 10.00 5.46
CA GLU A 100 4.31 10.80 4.93
C GLU A 100 4.12 11.12 3.44
N GLY A 101 3.73 10.13 2.63
CA GLY A 101 3.47 10.34 1.21
C GLY A 101 2.36 11.38 0.95
N LEU A 102 1.27 11.35 1.73
CA LEU A 102 0.20 12.34 1.64
C LEU A 102 0.68 13.75 2.03
N GLN A 103 1.50 13.87 3.07
CA GLN A 103 2.07 15.14 3.50
C GLN A 103 3.02 15.72 2.44
N LEU A 104 3.88 14.88 1.85
CA LEU A 104 4.78 15.29 0.78
C LEU A 104 4.03 15.80 -0.45
N HIS A 105 2.95 15.13 -0.85
CA HIS A 105 2.13 15.61 -1.97
C HIS A 105 1.44 16.94 -1.67
N LEU A 106 0.99 17.17 -0.44
CA LEU A 106 0.43 18.48 -0.04
C LEU A 106 1.49 19.58 -0.06
N LEU A 107 2.71 19.28 0.41
CA LEU A 107 3.84 20.20 0.36
C LEU A 107 4.22 20.52 -1.09
N GLU A 108 4.33 19.51 -1.94
CA GLU A 108 4.66 19.67 -3.36
C GLU A 108 3.65 20.58 -4.09
N ILE A 109 2.36 20.44 -3.80
CA ILE A 109 1.33 21.35 -4.34
C ILE A 109 1.54 22.77 -3.80
N ALA A 110 1.75 22.94 -2.49
CA ALA A 110 1.96 24.27 -1.90
C ALA A 110 3.22 24.98 -2.44
N GLU A 111 4.29 24.22 -2.69
CA GLU A 111 5.54 24.71 -3.29
C GLU A 111 5.34 25.17 -4.75
N LYS A 112 4.44 24.52 -5.50
CA LYS A 112 4.11 24.90 -6.88
C LYS A 112 3.08 26.03 -6.97
N GLU A 113 2.14 26.11 -6.03
CA GLU A 113 1.10 27.15 -5.98
C GLU A 113 1.71 28.55 -5.91
N THR A 114 2.67 28.77 -5.00
CA THR A 114 3.28 30.08 -4.76
C THR A 114 3.95 30.69 -6.01
N PRO A 115 4.88 30.01 -6.71
CA PRO A 115 5.49 30.56 -7.92
C PRO A 115 4.50 30.74 -9.06
N LEU A 116 3.48 29.88 -9.19
CA LEU A 116 2.43 30.05 -10.20
C LEU A 116 1.58 31.30 -9.93
N GLN A 117 1.22 31.56 -8.66
CA GLN A 117 0.52 32.79 -8.26
C GLN A 117 1.37 34.03 -8.52
N LEU A 118 2.64 34.02 -8.11
CA LEU A 118 3.56 35.13 -8.36
C LEU A 118 3.73 35.42 -9.86
N ARG A 119 3.83 34.37 -10.68
CA ARG A 119 3.91 34.52 -12.14
C ARG A 119 2.61 35.09 -12.71
N LEU A 120 1.46 34.64 -12.22
CA LEU A 120 0.16 35.17 -12.63
C LEU A 120 0.04 36.66 -12.28
N ASP A 121 0.46 37.07 -11.09
CA ASP A 121 0.46 38.48 -10.68
C ASP A 121 1.41 39.33 -11.53
N GLN A 122 2.57 38.78 -11.89
CA GLN A 122 3.51 39.43 -12.80
C GLN A 122 2.89 39.63 -14.19
N VAL A 123 2.27 38.60 -14.76
CA VAL A 123 1.60 38.67 -16.08
C VAL A 123 0.43 39.65 -16.02
N ASN A 124 -0.37 39.66 -14.95
CA ASN A 124 -1.46 40.61 -14.75
C ASN A 124 -0.96 42.05 -14.64
N SER A 125 0.20 42.27 -14.01
CA SER A 125 0.87 43.57 -14.01
C SER A 125 1.31 43.96 -15.42
N GLN A 126 1.94 43.06 -16.17
CA GLN A 126 2.39 43.31 -17.55
C GLN A 126 1.23 43.60 -18.53
N LEU A 127 0.05 43.04 -18.28
CA LEU A 127 -1.16 43.24 -19.08
C LEU A 127 -1.75 44.66 -18.97
N ARG A 128 -1.30 45.45 -17.99
CA ARG A 128 -1.73 46.84 -17.83
C ARG A 128 -1.25 47.69 -19.01
N PRO A 129 -2.08 48.60 -19.54
CA PRO A 129 -1.74 49.37 -20.73
C PRO A 129 -0.47 50.19 -20.57
N GLU A 130 -0.23 50.74 -19.37
CA GLU A 130 0.98 51.53 -19.08
C GLU A 130 2.27 50.69 -19.19
N ASN A 131 2.18 49.40 -18.86
CA ASN A 131 3.31 48.48 -18.90
C ASN A 131 3.55 47.92 -20.31
N LEU A 132 2.48 47.67 -21.07
CA LEU A 132 2.58 47.32 -22.49
C LEU A 132 3.25 48.43 -23.30
N ASP A 133 2.85 49.67 -23.04
CA ASP A 133 3.41 50.84 -23.72
C ASP A 133 4.87 51.07 -23.34
N ARG A 134 5.22 50.85 -22.07
CA ARG A 134 6.62 50.88 -21.62
C ARG A 134 7.46 49.77 -22.26
N ALA A 135 6.91 48.56 -22.43
CA ALA A 135 7.62 47.44 -23.06
C ALA A 135 7.86 47.66 -24.56
N LEU A 136 6.95 48.39 -25.23
CA LEU A 136 7.06 48.75 -26.64
C LEU A 136 7.80 50.08 -26.87
N SER A 137 7.96 50.90 -25.83
CA SER A 137 8.68 52.17 -25.91
C SER A 137 10.13 51.92 -26.34
N GLY A 138 10.50 52.47 -27.50
CA GLY A 138 11.83 52.30 -28.09
C GLY A 138 11.90 51.27 -29.22
N ILE A 139 10.83 50.49 -29.45
CA ILE A 139 10.71 49.68 -30.65
C ILE A 139 10.19 50.59 -31.77
N GLY A 140 11.06 50.98 -32.69
CA GLY A 140 10.74 51.79 -33.88
C GLY A 140 9.90 51.04 -34.92
N SER A 141 8.78 50.45 -34.51
CA SER A 141 7.86 49.74 -35.40
C SER A 141 7.02 50.72 -36.20
N VAL A 142 6.75 50.38 -37.46
CA VAL A 142 5.85 51.13 -38.35
C VAL A 142 4.39 51.04 -37.88
N HIS A 143 4.04 50.00 -37.11
CA HIS A 143 2.69 49.75 -36.58
C HIS A 143 2.75 49.36 -35.09
N PRO A 144 2.81 50.32 -34.16
CA PRO A 144 2.87 50.02 -32.73
C PRO A 144 1.60 49.33 -32.20
N GLU A 145 0.45 49.56 -32.84
CA GLU A 145 -0.82 48.96 -32.41
C GLU A 145 -0.84 47.44 -32.59
N ASN A 146 -0.37 46.94 -33.74
CA ASN A 146 -0.29 45.51 -34.00
C ASN A 146 0.67 44.80 -33.02
N ALA A 147 1.79 45.46 -32.67
CA ALA A 147 2.74 44.93 -31.70
C ALA A 147 2.14 44.88 -30.28
N ARG A 148 1.33 45.87 -29.91
CA ARG A 148 0.59 45.89 -28.63
C ARG A 148 -0.44 44.78 -28.57
N GLU A 149 -1.24 44.60 -29.62
CA GLU A 149 -2.22 43.53 -29.67
C GLU A 149 -1.57 42.15 -29.55
N GLU A 150 -0.46 41.92 -30.25
CA GLU A 150 0.25 40.65 -30.22
C GLU A 150 0.80 40.33 -28.81
N LEU A 151 1.49 41.29 -28.18
CA LEU A 151 1.95 41.13 -26.80
C LEU A 151 0.79 40.89 -25.83
N ARG A 152 -0.32 41.61 -25.99
CA ARG A 152 -1.51 41.44 -25.16
C ARG A 152 -2.08 40.02 -25.32
N ARG A 153 -2.19 39.52 -26.55
CA ARG A 153 -2.67 38.15 -26.83
C ARG A 153 -1.77 37.12 -26.17
N GLN A 154 -0.45 37.27 -26.31
CA GLN A 154 0.54 36.37 -25.68
C GLN A 154 0.38 36.32 -24.16
N LEU A 155 0.29 37.48 -23.49
CA LEU A 155 0.11 37.56 -22.05
C LEU A 155 -1.25 37.01 -21.58
N ILE A 156 -2.32 37.20 -22.36
CA ILE A 156 -3.64 36.60 -22.06
C ILE A 156 -3.57 35.08 -22.14
N THR A 157 -2.95 34.53 -23.18
CA THR A 157 -2.78 33.08 -23.32
C THR A 157 -1.94 32.51 -22.18
N GLU A 158 -0.86 33.19 -21.78
CA GLU A 158 -0.05 32.79 -20.63
C GLU A 158 -0.86 32.82 -19.33
N SER A 159 -1.58 33.92 -19.07
CA SER A 159 -2.45 34.05 -17.89
C SER A 159 -3.49 32.92 -17.81
N GLN A 160 -4.17 32.62 -18.93
CA GLN A 160 -5.13 31.52 -18.99
C GLN A 160 -4.50 30.17 -18.68
N ARG A 161 -3.28 29.90 -19.18
CA ARG A 161 -2.54 28.67 -18.88
C ARG A 161 -2.22 28.57 -17.38
N LEU A 162 -1.75 29.65 -16.76
CA LEU A 162 -1.42 29.69 -15.33
C LEU A 162 -2.66 29.49 -14.46
N ILE A 163 -3.77 30.15 -14.80
CA ILE A 163 -5.07 29.97 -14.11
C ILE A 163 -5.53 28.51 -14.19
N TYR A 164 -5.38 27.87 -15.35
CA TYR A 164 -5.74 26.47 -15.51
C TYR A 164 -4.90 25.54 -14.63
N GLN A 165 -3.58 25.78 -14.56
CA GLN A 165 -2.68 25.01 -13.68
C GLN A 165 -3.07 25.18 -12.21
N LEU A 166 -3.26 26.40 -11.74
CA LEU A 166 -3.73 26.67 -10.37
C LEU A 166 -5.08 26.02 -10.07
N LYS A 167 -6.00 26.00 -11.04
CA LYS A 167 -7.31 25.36 -10.86
C LYS A 167 -7.19 23.85 -10.65
N ILE A 168 -6.27 23.19 -11.35
CA ILE A 168 -6.00 21.77 -11.17
C ILE A 168 -5.48 21.53 -9.74
N ASP A 169 -4.47 22.30 -9.32
CA ASP A 169 -3.87 22.19 -7.99
C ASP A 169 -4.92 22.39 -6.87
N TYR A 170 -5.76 23.41 -6.99
CA TYR A 170 -6.88 23.66 -6.05
C TYR A 170 -7.95 22.57 -6.07
N ALA A 171 -8.16 21.86 -7.18
CA ALA A 171 -9.08 20.73 -7.23
C ALA A 171 -8.53 19.49 -6.50
N HIS A 172 -7.21 19.30 -6.51
CA HIS A 172 -6.57 18.15 -5.88
C HIS A 172 -6.36 18.32 -4.37
N LYS A 173 -6.02 19.53 -3.93
CA LYS A 173 -5.76 19.88 -2.52
C LYS A 173 -6.84 19.42 -1.53
N PRO A 174 -8.16 19.69 -1.71
CA PRO A 174 -9.17 19.29 -0.73
C PRO A 174 -9.28 17.77 -0.61
N ARG A 175 -9.10 17.04 -1.72
CA ARG A 175 -9.10 15.57 -1.69
C ARG A 175 -7.93 15.02 -0.88
N LEU A 176 -6.73 15.57 -1.06
CA LEU A 176 -5.56 15.16 -0.28
C LEU A 176 -5.69 15.54 1.20
N GLN A 177 -6.24 16.72 1.49
CA GLN A 177 -6.54 17.14 2.86
C GLN A 177 -7.57 16.23 3.53
N GLN A 178 -8.61 15.82 2.82
CA GLN A 178 -9.60 14.85 3.31
C GLN A 178 -8.96 13.49 3.61
N LEU A 179 -8.10 13.00 2.72
CA LEU A 179 -7.38 11.74 2.93
C LEU A 179 -6.44 11.83 4.15
N MET A 180 -5.77 12.95 4.33
CA MET A 180 -4.91 13.22 5.48
C MET A 180 -5.72 13.33 6.78
N GLN A 181 -6.88 13.99 6.74
CA GLN A 181 -7.80 14.06 7.89
C GLN A 181 -8.30 12.67 8.28
N GLN A 182 -8.75 11.87 7.30
CA GLN A 182 -9.18 10.49 7.53
C GLN A 182 -8.07 9.62 8.12
N TYR A 183 -6.82 9.82 7.68
CA TYR A 183 -5.66 9.15 8.27
C TYR A 183 -5.46 9.57 9.73
N SER A 184 -5.52 10.88 10.02
CA SER A 184 -5.42 11.41 11.38
C SER A 184 -6.52 10.88 12.30
N ASP A 185 -7.74 10.71 11.79
CA ASP A 185 -8.88 10.21 12.58
C ASP A 185 -8.81 8.69 12.82
N SER A 186 -8.03 7.96 12.01
CA SER A 186 -7.86 6.51 12.12
C SER A 186 -6.73 6.07 13.07
N LYS A 187 -5.92 7.02 13.54
CA LYS A 187 -4.78 6.80 14.43
C LYS A 187 -5.16 7.04 15.89
#